data_AF-A0A329ZRY4-F1
#
_entry.id   AF-A0A329ZRY4-F1
#
_cell.length_a   1.000
_cell.length_b   1.000
_cell.length_c   1.000
_cell.angle_alpha   90.00
_cell.angle_beta   90.00
_cell.angle_gamma   90.00
#
_symmetry.space_group_name_H-M   'P 1'
#
loop_
_entity.id
_entity.type
_entity.pdbx_description
1 polymer ?
#
loop_
_entity_poly.entity_id
_entity_poly.type
_entity_poly.pdbx_seq_one_letter_code
_entity_poly.pdbx_strand_id
1 'polypeptide(L)'
;MPLSYKDLVAQLQLHGHSLDKLKQMDLEDIQSLFNEESKKFINSFEDILIEQGIVENEKTEVDNGGYPTPLKHYWDQIIEHRNSADDIYTIIGAMVKEHEYEDILDFFAHMSTGSFFKSLEGMLLIKCSEYQEILLDKIEEYYKELPPDELEEQMAHYTAIRFQIHRLEFVLQKLKKDNQKYTYMAHLKEMIVRDFIKYGEEESGTF
;
A
#
# COMPACT_ATOMS: atom_id res chain seq x y z
N MET A 1 14.22 -5.06 19.69
CA MET A 1 14.79 -5.24 21.05
C MET A 1 14.99 -3.87 21.65
N PRO A 2 14.62 -3.61 22.92
CA PRO A 2 14.88 -2.33 23.56
C PRO A 2 16.40 -2.11 23.69
N LEU A 3 16.88 -0.91 23.31
CA LEU A 3 18.28 -0.52 23.44
C LEU A 3 18.70 -0.55 24.92
N SER A 4 19.88 -1.10 25.23
CA SER A 4 20.36 -1.13 26.61
C SER A 4 20.82 0.25 27.05
N TYR A 5 20.84 0.52 28.36
CA TYR A 5 21.33 1.79 28.92
C TYR A 5 22.74 2.16 28.43
N LYS A 6 23.62 1.16 28.27
CA LYS A 6 24.96 1.36 27.73
C LYS A 6 24.92 1.85 26.27
N ASP A 7 23.98 1.34 25.47
CA ASP A 7 23.83 1.71 24.07
C ASP A 7 23.28 3.14 23.95
N LEU A 8 22.31 3.52 24.79
CA LEU A 8 21.75 4.88 24.83
C LEU A 8 22.82 5.93 25.21
N VAL A 9 23.62 5.64 26.24
CA VAL A 9 24.72 6.53 26.65
C VAL A 9 25.77 6.64 25.55
N ALA A 10 26.15 5.52 24.92
CA ALA A 10 27.12 5.53 23.83
C ALA A 10 26.65 6.39 22.64
N GLN A 11 25.38 6.29 22.26
CA GLN A 11 24.81 7.12 21.20
C GLN A 11 24.78 8.61 21.58
N LEU A 12 24.34 8.94 22.80
CA LEU A 12 24.33 10.34 23.28
C LEU A 12 25.74 10.96 23.34
N GLN A 13 26.77 10.17 23.61
CA GLN A 13 28.16 10.62 23.54
C GLN A 13 28.61 10.94 22.11
N LEU A 14 28.14 10.16 21.11
CA LEU A 14 28.40 10.45 19.69
C LEU A 14 27.72 11.76 19.26
N HIS A 15 26.61 12.13 19.91
CA HIS A 15 25.95 13.43 19.75
C HIS A 15 26.57 14.55 20.63
N GLY A 16 27.76 14.32 21.22
CA GLY A 16 28.53 15.37 21.90
C GLY A 16 28.22 15.59 23.38
N HIS A 17 27.35 14.79 24.00
CA HIS A 17 27.09 14.88 25.43
C HIS A 17 28.23 14.25 26.24
N SER A 18 28.67 14.94 27.30
CA SER A 18 29.76 14.44 28.14
C SER A 18 29.32 13.27 29.01
N LEU A 19 30.19 12.26 29.14
CA LEU A 19 29.92 11.06 29.95
C LEU A 19 29.60 11.41 31.41
N ASP A 20 30.22 12.46 31.95
CA ASP A 20 30.01 12.90 33.34
C ASP A 20 28.61 13.48 33.55
N LYS A 21 28.04 14.13 32.54
CA LYS A 21 26.66 14.64 32.58
C LYS A 21 25.65 13.50 32.45
N LEU A 22 25.91 12.54 31.54
CA LEU A 22 25.02 11.40 31.31
C LEU A 22 24.96 10.44 32.52
N LYS A 23 26.09 10.24 33.22
CA LYS A 23 26.13 9.40 34.44
C LYS A 23 25.32 9.94 35.62
N GLN A 24 24.98 11.23 35.62
CA GLN A 24 24.20 11.87 36.67
C GLN A 24 22.69 11.85 36.38
N MET A 25 22.28 11.43 35.18
CA MET A 25 20.89 11.35 34.75
C MET A 25 20.34 9.96 35.04
N ASP A 26 19.05 9.88 35.34
CA ASP A 26 18.38 8.59 35.47
C ASP A 26 18.02 7.99 34.09
N LEU A 27 17.52 6.76 34.11
CA LEU A 27 17.22 6.03 32.87
C LEU A 27 16.11 6.71 32.05
N GLU A 28 15.11 7.30 32.71
CA GLU A 28 13.98 7.97 32.05
C GLU A 28 14.43 9.27 31.40
N ASP A 29 15.27 10.05 32.09
CA ASP A 29 15.89 11.26 31.59
C ASP A 29 16.82 10.97 30.41
N ILE A 30 17.59 9.88 30.46
CA ILE A 30 18.44 9.45 29.34
C ILE A 30 17.61 9.03 28.13
N GLN A 31 16.51 8.32 28.33
CA GLN A 31 15.61 7.94 27.24
C GLN A 31 14.92 9.17 26.63
N SER A 32 14.47 10.11 27.47
CA SER A 32 13.87 11.35 27.01
C SER A 32 14.85 12.18 26.19
N LEU A 33 16.08 12.34 26.70
CA LEU A 33 17.14 13.07 26.00
C LEU A 33 17.50 12.39 24.67
N PHE A 34 17.64 11.06 24.66
CA PHE A 34 17.89 10.31 23.42
C PHE A 34 16.77 10.48 22.40
N ASN A 35 15.51 10.47 22.83
CA ASN A 35 14.36 10.66 21.94
C ASN A 35 14.28 12.10 21.41
N GLU A 36 14.62 13.09 22.24
CA GLU A 36 14.65 14.49 21.84
C GLU A 36 15.79 14.75 20.84
N GLU A 37 16.99 14.24 21.12
CA GLU A 37 18.15 14.34 20.21
C GLU A 37 17.90 13.58 18.91
N SER A 38 17.29 12.39 18.97
CA SER A 38 16.91 11.64 17.77
C SER A 38 15.91 12.40 16.93
N LYS A 39 14.89 13.03 17.55
CA LYS A 39 13.92 13.87 16.83
C LYS A 39 14.58 15.12 16.23
N LYS A 40 15.47 15.78 16.98
CA LYS A 40 16.24 16.93 16.47
C LYS A 40 17.11 16.52 15.29
N PHE A 41 17.81 15.40 15.42
CA PHE A 41 18.68 14.87 14.37
C PHE A 41 17.90 14.47 13.12
N ILE A 42 16.74 13.80 13.27
CA ILE A 42 15.84 13.47 12.16
C ILE A 42 15.36 14.76 11.46
N ASN A 43 14.95 15.77 12.24
CA ASN A 43 14.48 17.04 11.69
C ASN A 43 15.60 17.87 11.05
N SER A 44 16.85 17.73 11.51
CA SER A 44 18.03 18.39 10.94
C SER A 44 18.75 17.53 9.90
N PHE A 45 18.27 16.30 9.64
CA PHE A 45 18.97 15.36 8.76
C PHE A 45 18.97 15.89 7.32
N GLU A 46 17.87 16.49 6.91
CA GLU A 46 17.72 17.15 5.62
C GLU A 46 18.69 18.33 5.48
N ASP A 47 18.81 19.18 6.50
CA ASP A 47 19.79 20.27 6.55
C ASP A 47 21.24 19.76 6.47
N ILE A 48 21.55 18.62 7.10
CA ILE A 48 22.89 18.00 7.06
C ILE A 48 23.20 17.42 5.68
N LEU A 49 22.22 16.78 5.03
CA LEU A 49 22.36 16.27 3.66
C LEU A 49 22.59 17.42 2.67
N ILE A 50 21.95 18.56 2.93
CA ILE A 50 22.12 19.80 2.19
C ILE A 50 23.51 20.40 2.39
N GLU A 51 24.01 20.50 3.62
CA GLU A 51 25.37 20.99 3.92
C GLU A 51 26.47 20.09 3.35
N GLN A 52 26.22 18.78 3.27
CA GLN A 52 27.16 17.82 2.68
C GLN A 52 27.08 17.76 1.14
N GLY A 53 26.20 18.55 0.51
CA GLY A 53 26.01 18.59 -0.93
C GLY A 53 25.50 17.27 -1.52
N ILE A 54 24.90 16.42 -0.67
CA ILE A 54 24.21 15.20 -1.07
C ILE A 54 22.81 15.55 -1.60
N VAL A 55 22.24 16.63 -1.09
CA VAL A 55 20.98 17.25 -1.52
C VAL A 55 21.24 18.76 -1.74
N GLU A 56 20.61 19.42 -2.69
CA GLU A 56 20.76 20.89 -2.87
C GLU A 56 19.84 21.67 -1.93
N ASN A 57 20.29 22.86 -1.51
CA ASN A 57 19.64 23.71 -0.51
C ASN A 57 18.40 24.41 -1.11
N GLU A 58 17.25 23.76 -1.15
CA GLU A 58 16.01 24.35 -1.64
C GLU A 58 15.31 25.20 -0.56
N LYS A 59 15.85 26.40 -0.34
CA LYS A 59 15.05 27.49 0.24
C LYS A 59 14.10 28.03 -0.84
N THR A 60 12.89 27.46 -0.86
CA THR A 60 11.64 28.06 -1.35
C THR A 60 11.73 28.82 -2.68
N GLU A 61 11.61 28.08 -3.78
CA GLU A 61 10.62 28.39 -4.82
C GLU A 61 9.98 27.06 -5.23
N VAL A 62 8.66 27.07 -5.43
CA VAL A 62 7.86 25.90 -5.79
C VAL A 62 8.23 25.47 -7.22
N ASP A 63 9.35 24.78 -7.38
CA ASP A 63 9.73 24.13 -8.63
C ASP A 63 9.48 22.64 -8.52
N ASN A 64 8.21 22.26 -8.59
CA ASN A 64 7.64 21.32 -9.54
C ASN A 64 8.56 20.39 -10.39
N GLY A 65 9.63 19.85 -9.82
CA GLY A 65 10.60 19.00 -10.49
C GLY A 65 10.81 17.71 -9.70
N GLY A 66 9.95 16.71 -9.92
CA GLY A 66 10.24 15.35 -9.48
C GLY A 66 9.07 14.36 -9.49
N TYR A 67 7.81 14.84 -9.52
CA TYR A 67 6.65 13.95 -9.58
C TYR A 67 6.16 13.74 -11.02
N PRO A 68 5.66 12.53 -11.37
CA PRO A 68 5.01 12.31 -12.65
C PRO A 68 3.98 13.40 -12.91
N THR A 69 4.05 14.07 -14.07
CA THR A 69 3.11 15.09 -14.52
C THR A 69 1.62 14.77 -14.23
N PRO A 70 1.18 13.49 -14.30
CA PRO A 70 -0.19 13.10 -13.95
C PRO A 70 -0.61 13.37 -12.50
N LEU A 71 0.20 13.01 -11.49
CA LEU A 71 -0.18 13.17 -10.07
C LEU A 71 -0.32 14.64 -9.69
N LYS A 72 0.53 15.49 -10.26
CA LYS A 72 0.46 16.93 -10.10
C LYS A 72 -0.82 17.53 -10.69
N HIS A 73 -1.30 17.02 -11.82
CA HIS A 73 -2.59 17.46 -12.37
C HIS A 73 -3.76 17.12 -11.45
N TYR A 74 -3.73 15.96 -10.79
CA TYR A 74 -4.73 15.63 -9.77
C TYR A 74 -4.63 16.54 -8.54
N TRP A 75 -3.41 16.93 -8.16
CA TRP A 75 -3.21 17.88 -7.06
C TRP A 75 -3.83 19.23 -7.33
N ASP A 76 -3.63 19.78 -8.52
CA ASP A 76 -4.21 21.08 -8.90
C ASP A 76 -5.74 21.04 -8.75
N GLN A 77 -6.38 19.94 -9.16
CA GLN A 77 -7.82 19.71 -8.97
C GLN A 77 -8.21 19.59 -7.49
N ILE A 78 -7.43 18.87 -6.68
CA ILE A 78 -7.68 18.75 -5.22
C ILE A 78 -7.63 20.14 -4.56
N ILE A 79 -6.71 21.01 -4.97
CA ILE A 79 -6.60 22.37 -4.46
C ILE A 79 -7.76 23.25 -4.91
N GLU A 80 -8.18 23.15 -6.18
CA GLU A 80 -9.34 23.86 -6.71
C GLU A 80 -10.64 23.48 -5.96
N HIS A 81 -10.78 22.19 -5.64
CA HIS A 81 -11.94 21.62 -4.95
C HIS A 81 -11.76 21.45 -3.43
N ARG A 82 -10.78 22.11 -2.81
CA ARG A 82 -10.36 21.86 -1.40
C ARG A 82 -11.47 21.95 -0.35
N ASN A 83 -12.58 22.63 -0.66
CA ASN A 83 -13.71 22.82 0.25
C ASN A 83 -14.83 21.77 0.06
N SER A 84 -14.69 20.87 -0.92
CA SER A 84 -15.67 19.84 -1.28
C SER A 84 -15.06 18.46 -1.10
N ALA A 85 -15.40 17.81 0.02
CA ALA A 85 -14.89 16.47 0.33
C ALA A 85 -15.31 15.45 -0.74
N ASP A 86 -16.52 15.57 -1.30
CA ASP A 86 -17.05 14.67 -2.31
C ASP A 86 -16.26 14.76 -3.64
N ASP A 87 -15.87 15.97 -4.04
CA ASP A 87 -15.07 16.18 -5.24
C ASP A 87 -13.65 15.62 -5.06
N ILE A 88 -13.02 15.91 -3.91
CA ILE A 88 -11.69 15.36 -3.57
C ILE A 88 -11.74 13.83 -3.56
N TYR A 89 -12.79 13.26 -2.97
CA TYR A 89 -13.00 11.81 -2.92
C TYR A 89 -13.13 11.21 -4.33
N THR A 90 -13.81 11.91 -5.24
CA THR A 90 -13.95 11.52 -6.65
C THR A 90 -12.61 11.58 -7.38
N ILE A 91 -11.84 12.63 -7.16
CA ILE A 91 -10.50 12.81 -7.74
C ILE A 91 -9.55 11.71 -7.28
N ILE A 92 -9.50 11.41 -5.98
CA ILE A 92 -8.71 10.31 -5.42
C ILE A 92 -9.13 8.97 -6.05
N GLY A 93 -10.42 8.76 -6.28
CA GLY A 93 -10.94 7.57 -6.97
C GLY A 93 -10.45 7.42 -8.41
N ALA A 94 -10.07 8.51 -9.09
CA ALA A 94 -9.40 8.46 -10.39
C ALA A 94 -7.91 8.13 -10.23
N MET A 95 -7.24 8.75 -9.26
CA MET A 95 -5.82 8.49 -8.98
C MET A 95 -5.54 7.00 -8.72
N VAL A 96 -6.36 6.35 -7.90
CA VAL A 96 -6.23 4.92 -7.53
C VAL A 96 -6.32 3.96 -8.73
N LYS A 97 -6.93 4.39 -9.84
CA LYS A 97 -7.03 3.57 -11.07
C LYS A 97 -5.79 3.69 -11.96
N GLU A 98 -4.99 4.72 -11.75
CA GLU A 98 -3.88 5.07 -12.63
C GLU A 98 -2.51 4.93 -11.96
N HIS A 99 -2.48 4.93 -10.62
CA HIS A 99 -1.26 4.96 -9.82
C HIS A 99 -1.34 3.99 -8.62
N GLU A 100 -0.18 3.51 -8.17
CA GLU A 100 -0.08 2.66 -6.98
C GLU A 100 -0.40 3.46 -5.70
N TYR A 101 -0.86 2.76 -4.67
CA TYR A 101 -1.24 3.37 -3.40
C TYR A 101 -0.06 4.12 -2.77
N GLU A 102 1.11 3.49 -2.78
CA GLU A 102 2.36 4.00 -2.24
C GLU A 102 2.77 5.30 -2.95
N ASP A 103 2.71 5.34 -4.29
CA ASP A 103 3.04 6.53 -5.07
C ASP A 103 2.13 7.72 -4.73
N ILE A 104 0.82 7.48 -4.58
CA ILE A 104 -0.14 8.52 -4.25
C ILE A 104 0.06 9.02 -2.81
N LEU A 105 0.33 8.10 -1.87
CA LEU A 105 0.54 8.43 -0.47
C LEU A 105 1.81 9.26 -0.28
N ASP A 106 2.91 8.83 -0.90
CA ASP A 106 4.18 9.56 -0.90
C ASP A 106 3.96 10.95 -1.49
N PHE A 107 3.26 11.05 -2.62
CA PHE A 107 2.93 12.34 -3.22
C PHE A 107 2.13 13.25 -2.27
N PHE A 108 1.09 12.74 -1.60
CA PHE A 108 0.34 13.53 -0.63
C PHE A 108 1.18 13.98 0.56
N ALA A 109 2.11 13.14 1.03
CA ALA A 109 3.00 13.48 2.13
C ALA A 109 3.96 14.64 1.77
N HIS A 110 4.36 14.74 0.50
CA HIS A 110 5.18 15.84 0.00
C HIS A 110 4.38 17.12 -0.23
N MET A 111 3.15 17.00 -0.73
CA MET A 111 2.34 18.16 -1.14
C MET A 111 1.50 18.75 0.01
N SER A 112 1.33 18.03 1.11
CA SER A 112 0.43 18.44 2.20
C SER A 112 0.93 18.02 3.57
N THR A 113 0.48 18.73 4.60
CA THR A 113 0.87 18.45 5.99
C THR A 113 -0.32 18.54 6.94
N GLY A 114 -0.13 18.00 8.15
CA GLY A 114 -1.08 18.17 9.24
C GLY A 114 -2.42 17.46 9.03
N SER A 115 -3.52 18.15 9.35
CA SER A 115 -4.87 17.56 9.28
C SER A 115 -5.34 17.30 7.84
N PHE A 116 -4.86 18.09 6.88
CA PHE A 116 -5.26 17.92 5.48
C PHE A 116 -4.65 16.64 4.88
N PHE A 117 -3.36 16.40 5.12
CA PHE A 117 -2.71 15.14 4.77
C PHE A 117 -3.45 13.92 5.33
N LYS A 118 -3.78 13.93 6.63
CA LYS A 118 -4.52 12.83 7.27
C LYS A 118 -5.89 12.56 6.64
N SER A 119 -6.59 13.62 6.22
CA SER A 119 -7.85 13.48 5.51
C SER A 119 -7.65 12.82 4.15
N LEU A 120 -6.64 13.24 3.39
CA LEU A 120 -6.31 12.66 2.07
C LEU A 120 -5.87 11.20 2.20
N GLU A 121 -5.02 10.88 3.17
CA GLU A 121 -4.59 9.51 3.51
C GLU A 121 -5.80 8.62 3.83
N GLY A 122 -6.72 9.09 4.67
CA GLY A 122 -7.94 8.36 4.99
C GLY A 122 -8.84 8.13 3.78
N MET A 123 -9.04 9.15 2.94
CA MET A 123 -9.82 9.02 1.70
C MET A 123 -9.16 8.04 0.72
N LEU A 124 -7.84 8.09 0.58
CA LEU A 124 -7.07 7.19 -0.28
C LEU A 124 -7.21 5.74 0.17
N LEU A 125 -7.09 5.45 1.47
CA LEU A 125 -7.27 4.11 2.01
C LEU A 125 -8.64 3.54 1.65
N ILE A 126 -9.70 4.33 1.83
CA ILE A 126 -11.07 3.90 1.51
C ILE A 126 -11.20 3.68 0.00
N LYS A 127 -10.68 4.59 -0.83
CA LYS A 127 -10.75 4.45 -2.30
C LYS A 127 -9.98 3.25 -2.84
N CYS A 128 -8.79 2.97 -2.30
CA CYS A 128 -8.08 1.75 -2.65
C CYS A 128 -8.88 0.51 -2.27
N SER A 129 -9.46 0.48 -1.07
CA SER A 129 -10.28 -0.65 -0.63
C SER A 129 -11.51 -0.85 -1.53
N GLU A 130 -12.24 0.23 -1.83
CA GLU A 130 -13.38 0.20 -2.77
C GLU A 130 -12.96 -0.33 -4.15
N TYR A 131 -11.83 0.13 -4.67
CA TYR A 131 -11.37 -0.30 -5.99
C TYR A 131 -10.95 -1.77 -6.01
N GLN A 132 -10.30 -2.26 -4.95
CA GLN A 132 -9.94 -3.66 -4.81
C GLN A 132 -11.17 -4.56 -4.83
N GLU A 133 -12.22 -4.23 -4.07
CA GLU A 133 -13.48 -4.98 -4.08
C GLU A 133 -14.14 -4.93 -5.47
N ILE A 134 -14.18 -3.77 -6.14
CA ILE A 134 -14.68 -3.66 -7.52
C ILE A 134 -13.91 -4.57 -8.49
N LEU A 135 -12.60 -4.72 -8.32
CA LEU A 135 -11.80 -5.61 -9.16
C LEU A 135 -12.10 -7.08 -8.87
N LEU A 136 -12.27 -7.45 -7.60
CA LEU A 136 -12.65 -8.81 -7.20
C LEU A 136 -14.04 -9.17 -7.71
N ASP A 137 -15.03 -8.29 -7.55
CA ASP A 137 -16.40 -8.48 -8.06
C ASP A 137 -16.37 -8.76 -9.57
N LYS A 138 -15.59 -7.98 -10.32
CA LYS A 138 -15.44 -8.18 -11.76
C LYS A 138 -14.77 -9.51 -12.10
N ILE A 139 -13.81 -9.96 -11.30
CA ILE A 139 -13.14 -11.26 -11.51
C ILE A 139 -14.16 -12.38 -11.25
N GLU A 140 -14.94 -12.29 -10.18
CA GLU A 140 -15.99 -13.24 -9.84
C GLU A 140 -17.03 -13.36 -10.96
N GLU A 141 -17.44 -12.24 -11.57
CA GLU A 141 -18.37 -12.24 -12.71
C GLU A 141 -17.89 -13.08 -13.90
N TYR A 142 -16.58 -13.16 -14.14
CA TYR A 142 -16.02 -14.02 -15.20
C TYR A 142 -16.09 -15.51 -14.84
N TYR A 143 -16.02 -15.82 -13.56
CA TYR A 143 -16.00 -17.18 -13.03
C TYR A 143 -17.35 -17.69 -12.51
N LYS A 144 -18.42 -16.88 -12.54
CA LYS A 144 -19.74 -17.24 -12.01
C LYS A 144 -20.35 -18.55 -12.53
N GLU A 145 -19.90 -19.03 -13.70
CA GLU A 145 -20.35 -20.28 -14.32
C GLU A 145 -19.50 -21.50 -13.89
N LEU A 146 -18.43 -21.29 -13.13
CA LEU A 146 -17.63 -22.37 -12.55
C LEU A 146 -18.43 -23.15 -11.50
N PRO A 147 -18.10 -24.43 -11.27
CA PRO A 147 -18.60 -25.18 -10.12
C PRO A 147 -18.27 -24.44 -8.80
N PRO A 148 -19.14 -24.50 -7.78
CA PRO A 148 -18.97 -23.75 -6.54
C PRO A 148 -17.60 -23.92 -5.87
N ASP A 149 -17.09 -25.15 -5.81
CA ASP A 149 -15.79 -25.45 -5.18
C ASP A 149 -14.62 -24.81 -5.94
N GLU A 150 -14.68 -24.78 -7.28
CA GLU A 150 -13.65 -24.12 -8.09
C GLU A 150 -13.76 -22.60 -8.01
N LEU A 151 -14.99 -22.06 -7.97
CA LEU A 151 -15.22 -20.63 -7.77
C LEU A 151 -14.65 -20.18 -6.42
N GLU A 152 -14.90 -20.93 -5.34
CA GLU A 152 -14.38 -20.64 -4.01
C GLU A 152 -12.84 -20.66 -3.99
N GLU A 153 -12.21 -21.67 -4.59
CA GLU A 153 -10.76 -21.77 -4.68
C GLU A 153 -10.15 -20.58 -5.46
N GLN A 154 -10.74 -20.23 -6.61
CA GLN A 154 -10.29 -19.09 -7.41
C GLN A 154 -10.44 -17.77 -6.65
N MET A 155 -11.61 -17.53 -6.04
CA MET A 155 -11.85 -16.29 -5.32
C MET A 155 -10.98 -16.18 -4.06
N ALA A 156 -10.76 -17.27 -3.32
CA ALA A 156 -9.83 -17.28 -2.20
C ALA A 156 -8.40 -16.87 -2.61
N HIS A 157 -7.94 -17.33 -3.78
CA HIS A 157 -6.66 -16.91 -4.34
C HIS A 157 -6.61 -15.40 -4.61
N TYR A 158 -7.62 -14.86 -5.30
CA TYR A 158 -7.64 -13.43 -5.68
C TYR A 158 -7.83 -12.51 -4.47
N THR A 159 -8.66 -12.89 -3.49
CA THR A 159 -8.79 -12.16 -2.22
C THR A 159 -7.47 -12.10 -1.46
N ALA A 160 -6.68 -13.17 -1.45
CA ALA A 160 -5.37 -13.18 -0.78
C ALA A 160 -4.36 -12.19 -1.40
N ILE A 161 -4.52 -11.85 -2.68
CA ILE A 161 -3.69 -10.88 -3.39
C ILE A 161 -4.41 -9.55 -3.64
N ARG A 162 -5.48 -9.23 -2.89
CA ARG A 162 -6.33 -8.06 -3.16
C ARG A 162 -5.57 -6.73 -3.20
N PHE A 163 -4.49 -6.61 -2.44
CA PHE A 163 -3.65 -5.41 -2.40
C PHE A 163 -2.78 -5.22 -3.66
N GLN A 164 -2.62 -6.27 -4.49
CA GLN A 164 -1.85 -6.22 -5.73
C GLN A 164 -2.75 -5.77 -6.89
N ILE A 165 -3.17 -4.50 -6.89
CA ILE A 165 -4.14 -3.92 -7.83
C ILE A 165 -3.77 -4.23 -9.30
N HIS A 166 -2.53 -3.95 -9.71
CA HIS A 166 -2.09 -4.22 -11.10
C HIS A 166 -2.17 -5.70 -11.49
N ARG A 167 -1.96 -6.60 -10.52
CA ARG A 167 -2.10 -8.04 -10.77
C ARG A 167 -3.56 -8.42 -11.00
N LEU A 168 -4.49 -7.87 -10.23
CA LEU A 168 -5.93 -8.08 -10.45
C LEU A 168 -6.38 -7.50 -11.80
N GLU A 169 -5.89 -6.31 -12.17
CA GLU A 169 -6.18 -5.69 -13.47
C GLU A 169 -5.66 -6.54 -14.63
N PHE A 170 -4.44 -7.07 -14.52
CA PHE A 170 -3.88 -7.99 -15.50
C PHE A 170 -4.73 -9.27 -15.63
N VAL A 171 -5.16 -9.84 -14.50
CA VAL A 171 -6.05 -11.01 -14.49
C VAL A 171 -7.36 -10.69 -15.23
N LEU A 172 -7.99 -9.55 -14.95
CA LEU A 172 -9.20 -9.12 -15.65
C LEU A 172 -8.98 -8.97 -17.17
N GLN A 173 -7.84 -8.43 -17.59
CA GLN A 173 -7.51 -8.35 -19.01
C GLN A 173 -7.37 -9.74 -19.65
N LYS A 174 -6.76 -10.69 -18.94
CA LYS A 174 -6.65 -12.08 -19.41
C LYS A 174 -7.99 -12.78 -19.48
N LEU A 175 -8.83 -12.61 -18.46
CA LEU A 175 -10.17 -13.19 -18.44
C LEU A 175 -11.04 -12.64 -19.56
N LYS A 176 -11.03 -11.33 -19.80
CA LYS A 176 -11.73 -10.72 -20.94
C LYS A 176 -11.40 -11.38 -22.28
N LYS A 177 -10.14 -11.81 -22.47
CA LYS A 177 -9.68 -12.40 -23.72
C LYS A 177 -9.98 -13.89 -23.82
N ASP A 178 -9.80 -14.62 -22.73
CA ASP A 178 -9.71 -16.08 -22.75
C ASP A 178 -10.83 -16.77 -21.92
N ASN A 179 -11.84 -16.04 -21.42
CA ASN A 179 -12.86 -16.56 -20.48
C ASN A 179 -13.48 -17.89 -20.94
N GLN A 180 -13.95 -17.93 -22.19
CA GLN A 180 -14.62 -19.11 -22.75
C GLN A 180 -13.74 -20.37 -22.71
N LYS A 181 -12.42 -20.22 -22.84
CA LYS A 181 -11.48 -21.33 -22.79
C LYS A 181 -11.33 -21.87 -21.37
N TYR A 182 -11.27 -20.99 -20.38
CA TYR A 182 -11.14 -21.38 -18.97
C TYR A 182 -12.40 -22.05 -18.45
N THR A 183 -13.58 -21.48 -18.73
CA THR A 183 -14.87 -22.09 -18.37
C THR A 183 -15.03 -23.48 -19.00
N TYR A 184 -14.64 -23.65 -20.26
CA TYR A 184 -14.69 -24.95 -20.93
C TYR A 184 -13.77 -25.99 -20.29
N MET A 185 -12.54 -25.59 -19.91
CA MET A 185 -11.59 -26.49 -19.24
C MET A 185 -12.06 -26.91 -17.85
N ALA A 186 -12.67 -26.01 -17.09
CA ALA A 186 -13.25 -26.29 -15.79
C ALA A 186 -14.38 -27.32 -15.86
N HIS A 187 -15.35 -27.13 -16.76
CA HIS A 187 -16.43 -28.11 -16.94
C HIS A 187 -15.91 -29.47 -17.42
N LEU A 188 -14.90 -29.52 -18.30
CA LEU A 188 -14.27 -30.77 -18.69
C LEU A 188 -13.62 -31.49 -17.50
N LYS A 189 -12.91 -30.76 -16.63
CA LYS A 189 -12.30 -31.31 -15.42
C LYS A 189 -13.37 -31.86 -14.49
N GLU A 190 -14.46 -31.13 -14.27
CA GLU A 190 -15.59 -31.59 -13.45
C GLU A 190 -16.22 -32.87 -14.02
N MET A 191 -16.46 -32.93 -15.34
CA MET A 191 -16.97 -34.14 -16.00
C MET A 191 -16.05 -35.34 -15.78
N ILE A 192 -14.72 -35.15 -15.93
CA ILE A 192 -13.75 -36.21 -15.69
C ILE A 192 -13.79 -36.67 -14.23
N VAL A 193 -13.81 -35.75 -13.26
CA VAL A 193 -13.88 -36.10 -11.83
C VAL A 193 -15.17 -36.87 -11.52
N ARG A 194 -16.31 -36.40 -12.03
CA ARG A 194 -17.60 -37.09 -11.86
C ARG A 194 -17.58 -38.49 -12.45
N ASP A 195 -17.03 -38.66 -13.66
CA ASP A 195 -16.91 -39.97 -14.29
C ASP A 195 -16.01 -40.90 -13.47
N PHE A 196 -14.85 -40.43 -13.00
CA PHE A 196 -13.96 -41.23 -12.15
C PHE A 196 -14.58 -41.62 -10.80
N ILE A 197 -15.30 -40.72 -10.14
CA ILE A 197 -16.03 -41.03 -8.88
C ILE A 197 -17.11 -42.08 -9.16
N LYS A 198 -17.85 -41.93 -10.26
CA LYS A 198 -18.91 -42.87 -10.64
C LYS A 198 -18.38 -44.26 -10.99
N TYR A 199 -17.23 -44.35 -11.68
CA TYR A 199 -16.55 -45.62 -11.92
C TYR A 199 -16.01 -46.25 -10.62
N GLY A 200 -15.53 -45.44 -9.67
CA GLY A 200 -15.10 -45.93 -8.35
C GLY A 200 -16.25 -46.50 -7.50
N GLU A 201 -17.45 -45.94 -7.62
CA GLU A 201 -18.65 -46.46 -6.94
C GLU A 201 -19.20 -47.74 -7.61
N GLU A 202 -19.09 -47.88 -8.94
CA GLU A 202 -19.51 -49.09 -9.66
C GLU A 202 -18.56 -50.29 -9.41
N GLU A 203 -17.24 -50.06 -9.25
CA GLU A 203 -16.30 -51.13 -8.85
C GLU A 203 -16.43 -51.53 -7.38
N SER A 204 -16.96 -50.63 -6.52
CA SER A 204 -17.29 -50.93 -5.11
C SER A 204 -18.62 -51.67 -4.94
N GLY A 205 -19.41 -51.78 -6.02
CA GLY A 205 -20.78 -52.28 -6.03
C GLY A 205 -20.97 -53.70 -6.59
N THR A 206 -19.90 -54.48 -6.77
CA THR A 206 -20.02 -55.90 -7.15
C THR A 206 -19.69 -56.81 -5.96
N PHE A 207 -20.76 -57.34 -5.37
CA PHE A 207 -20.76 -58.56 -4.55
C PHE A 207 -20.45 -59.80 -5.41
#